data_AF-A0A3D4QS85-F1
#
_entry.id   AF-A0A3D4QS85-F1
#
_cell.length_a   1.000
_cell.length_b   1.000
_cell.length_c   1.000
_cell.angle_alpha   90.00
_cell.angle_beta   90.00
_cell.angle_gamma   90.00
#
_symmetry.space_group_name_H-M   'P 1'
#
loop_
_entity.id
_entity.type
_entity.pdbx_description
1 polymer ?
#
loop_
_entity_poly.entity_id
_entity_poly.type
_entity_poly.pdbx_seq_one_letter_code
_entity_poly.pdbx_strand_id
1 'polypeptide(L)'
;FVRGTFRVRGDVLEIIPANSHEKAVRIEFFGDEIDRISEIDTLTGGVLNTLTHVVIFPASHYASSRENMEKAIDMIERDLEEQIHLL
;
A
#
# COMPACT_ATOMS: atom_id res chain seq x y z
N PHE A 1 -2.67 -6.93 -11.87
CA PHE A 1 -3.41 -6.58 -10.64
C PHE A 1 -3.29 -7.79 -9.72
N VAL A 2 -2.48 -7.70 -8.67
CA VAL A 2 -2.11 -8.81 -7.75
C VAL A 2 -2.13 -8.32 -6.30
N ARG A 3 -2.01 -9.21 -5.31
CA ARG A 3 -1.99 -8.80 -3.89
C ARG A 3 -0.95 -7.71 -3.60
N GLY A 4 -1.27 -6.78 -2.70
CA GLY A 4 -0.39 -5.67 -2.32
C GLY A 4 -0.22 -4.60 -3.40
N THR A 5 -1.08 -4.58 -4.43
CA THR A 5 -1.06 -3.57 -5.50
C THR A 5 -2.40 -2.85 -5.59
N PHE A 6 -2.40 -1.71 -6.28
CA PHE A 6 -3.60 -0.94 -6.58
C PHE A 6 -3.63 -0.55 -8.06
N ARG A 7 -4.81 -0.15 -8.54
CA ARG A 7 -5.00 0.42 -9.88
C ARG A 7 -6.00 1.56 -9.83
N VAL A 8 -5.86 2.49 -10.77
CA VAL A 8 -6.75 3.66 -10.91
C VAL A 8 -7.40 3.64 -12.29
N ARG A 9 -8.70 3.93 -12.37
CA ARG A 9 -9.47 4.09 -13.60
C ARG A 9 -10.44 5.26 -13.44
N GLY A 10 -10.08 6.44 -13.97
CA GLY A 10 -10.85 7.66 -13.72
C GLY A 10 -10.93 7.93 -12.21
N ASP A 11 -12.14 8.11 -11.72
CA ASP A 11 -12.42 8.41 -10.31
C ASP A 11 -12.55 7.15 -9.43
N VAL A 12 -12.02 6.01 -9.90
CA VAL A 12 -12.09 4.73 -9.18
C VAL A 12 -10.68 4.23 -8.85
N LEU A 13 -10.41 4.07 -7.55
CA LEU A 13 -9.22 3.40 -7.01
C LEU A 13 -9.60 2.00 -6.53
N GLU A 14 -8.90 0.97 -7.00
CA GLU A 14 -9.05 -0.37 -6.49
C GLU A 14 -7.75 -0.87 -5.88
N ILE A 15 -7.81 -1.36 -4.66
CA ILE A 15 -6.67 -1.84 -3.86
C ILE A 15 -6.88 -3.32 -3.56
N ILE A 16 -5.90 -4.18 -3.84
CA ILE A 16 -5.87 -5.55 -3.28
C ILE A 16 -4.97 -5.51 -2.04
N PRO A 17 -5.54 -5.58 -0.82
CA PRO A 17 -4.77 -5.60 0.41
C PRO A 17 -3.75 -6.76 0.44
N ALA A 18 -2.64 -6.60 1.15
CA ALA A 18 -1.62 -7.66 1.22
C ALA A 18 -2.09 -8.92 1.95
N ASN A 19 -3.11 -8.79 2.82
CA ASN A 19 -3.72 -9.88 3.57
C ASN A 19 -4.92 -10.54 2.85
N SER A 20 -5.23 -10.15 1.60
CA SER A 20 -6.36 -10.66 0.83
C SER A 20 -5.93 -11.04 -0.59
N HIS A 21 -6.44 -12.16 -1.10
CA HIS A 21 -6.19 -12.63 -2.46
C HIS A 21 -7.43 -12.54 -3.37
N GLU A 22 -8.61 -12.74 -2.80
CA GLU A 22 -9.86 -12.89 -3.55
C GLU A 22 -10.68 -11.61 -3.58
N LYS A 23 -10.38 -10.67 -2.68
CA LYS A 23 -11.17 -9.45 -2.50
C LYS A 23 -10.33 -8.19 -2.58
N ALA A 24 -10.84 -7.21 -3.31
CA ALA A 24 -10.30 -5.86 -3.38
C ALA A 24 -11.24 -4.86 -2.71
N VAL A 25 -10.67 -3.73 -2.31
CA VAL A 25 -11.39 -2.55 -1.89
C VAL A 25 -11.49 -1.62 -3.08
N ARG A 26 -12.70 -1.25 -3.49
CA ARG A 26 -12.98 -0.20 -4.47
C ARG A 26 -13.37 1.07 -3.74
N ILE A 27 -12.70 2.16 -4.06
CA ILE A 27 -12.97 3.51 -3.56
C ILE A 27 -13.33 4.35 -4.77
N GLU A 28 -14.55 4.87 -4.77
CA GLU A 28 -15.08 5.76 -5.81
C GLU A 28 -15.07 7.18 -5.27
N PHE A 29 -14.56 8.11 -6.09
CA PHE A 29 -14.39 9.51 -5.74
C PHE A 29 -15.37 10.39 -6.49
N PHE A 30 -15.72 11.52 -5.86
CA PHE A 30 -16.35 12.65 -6.51
C PHE A 30 -15.47 13.88 -6.26
N GLY A 31 -14.58 14.18 -7.21
CA GLY A 31 -13.53 15.18 -7.00
C GLY A 31 -12.53 14.71 -5.93
N ASP A 32 -12.46 15.46 -4.82
CA ASP A 32 -11.60 15.17 -3.68
C ASP A 32 -12.32 14.46 -2.52
N GLU A 33 -13.61 14.15 -2.67
CA GLU A 33 -14.40 13.42 -1.68
C GLU A 33 -14.55 11.94 -2.04
N ILE A 34 -14.56 11.08 -1.00
CA ILE A 34 -14.93 9.67 -1.16
C ILE A 34 -16.44 9.57 -1.24
N ASP A 35 -16.97 9.14 -2.37
CA ASP A 35 -18.40 8.91 -2.59
C ASP A 35 -18.83 7.52 -2.09
N ARG A 36 -18.04 6.47 -2.39
CA ARG A 36 -18.36 5.10 -1.98
C ARG A 36 -17.13 4.23 -1.74
N ILE A 37 -17.22 3.37 -0.72
CA ILE A 37 -16.28 2.28 -0.47
C ILE A 37 -17.02 0.95 -0.61
N SER A 38 -16.46 0.03 -1.39
CA SER A 38 -17.02 -1.30 -1.61
C SER A 38 -15.95 -2.38 -1.54
N GLU A 39 -16.33 -3.54 -1.02
CA GLU A 39 -15.56 -4.77 -1.20
C GLU A 39 -16.01 -5.42 -2.51
N ILE A 40 -15.06 -5.81 -3.36
CA ILE A 40 -15.34 -6.40 -4.67
C ILE A 40 -14.57 -7.71 -4.85
N ASP A 41 -15.13 -8.61 -5.66
CA ASP A 41 -14.42 -9.79 -6.15
C ASP A 41 -13.34 -9.38 -7.17
N THR A 42 -12.10 -9.84 -6.99
CA THR A 42 -10.96 -9.37 -7.80
C THR A 42 -10.97 -9.86 -9.25
N LEU A 43 -11.71 -10.93 -9.54
CA LEU A 43 -11.77 -11.56 -10.87
C LEU A 43 -12.93 -10.99 -11.69
N THR A 44 -14.12 -10.96 -11.11
CA THR A 44 -15.37 -10.56 -11.76
C THR A 44 -15.64 -9.06 -11.64
N GLY A 45 -15.10 -8.41 -10.61
CA GLY A 45 -15.38 -7.00 -10.29
C GLY A 45 -16.75 -6.74 -9.67
N GLY A 46 -17.49 -7.80 -9.34
CA GLY A 46 -18.80 -7.73 -8.69
C GLY A 46 -18.68 -7.18 -7.27
N VAL A 47 -19.63 -6.33 -6.87
CA VAL A 47 -19.70 -5.78 -5.52
C VAL A 47 -20.20 -6.85 -4.55
N LEU A 48 -19.41 -7.12 -3.51
CA LEU A 48 -19.73 -8.05 -2.44
C LEU A 48 -20.39 -7.33 -1.28
N ASN A 49 -19.83 -6.21 -0.85
CA ASN A 49 -20.30 -5.43 0.30
C ASN A 49 -20.07 -3.92 0.07
N THR A 50 -20.90 -3.09 0.71
CA THR A 50 -20.64 -1.65 0.86
C THR A 50 -20.13 -1.38 2.26
N LEU A 51 -19.08 -0.58 2.38
CA LEU A 51 -18.38 -0.30 3.64
C LEU A 51 -18.48 1.18 3.99
N THR A 52 -18.60 1.50 5.28
CA THR A 52 -18.51 2.88 5.78
C THR A 52 -17.08 3.29 6.08
N HIS A 53 -16.20 2.32 6.32
CA HIS A 53 -14.80 2.53 6.65
C HIS A 53 -13.98 1.30 6.25
N VAL A 54 -12.70 1.51 5.96
CA VAL A 54 -11.74 0.44 5.68
C VAL A 54 -10.34 0.86 6.10
N VAL A 55 -9.57 -0.09 6.64
CA VAL A 55 -8.16 0.12 7.01
C VAL A 55 -7.28 -0.61 6.01
N ILE A 56 -6.36 0.12 5.37
CA ILE A 56 -5.35 -0.45 4.46
C ILE A 56 -4.02 -0.53 5.20
N PHE A 57 -3.60 -1.74 5.55
CA PHE A 57 -2.31 -1.98 6.20
C PHE A 57 -1.16 -1.97 5.18
N PRO A 58 0.09 -1.68 5.63
CA PRO A 58 1.26 -1.77 4.78
C PRO A 58 1.40 -3.14 4.11
N ALA A 59 1.93 -3.16 2.89
CA ALA A 59 2.15 -4.40 2.16
C ALA A 59 3.34 -5.24 2.68
N SER A 60 4.09 -4.70 3.65
CA SER A 60 5.25 -5.35 4.28
C SER A 60 5.24 -5.07 5.79
N HIS A 61 5.63 -6.08 6.58
CA HIS A 61 5.83 -5.95 8.03
C HIS A 61 7.01 -5.04 8.41
N TYR A 62 7.90 -4.74 7.46
CA TYR A 62 9.09 -3.91 7.68
C TYR A 62 8.95 -2.53 7.04
N ALA A 63 7.73 -2.10 6.74
CA ALA A 63 7.50 -0.75 6.22
C ALA A 63 8.01 0.30 7.22
N SER A 64 8.91 1.16 6.75
CA SER A 64 9.50 2.25 7.53
C SER A 64 9.27 3.58 6.81
N SER A 65 9.39 4.69 7.54
CA SER A 65 9.32 6.02 6.93
C SER A 65 10.55 6.26 6.07
N ARG A 66 10.39 7.10 5.03
CA ARG A 66 11.51 7.52 4.18
C ARG A 66 12.63 8.17 5.00
N GLU A 67 12.28 9.01 5.97
CA GLU A 67 13.22 9.67 6.86
C GLU A 67 14.06 8.67 7.67
N ASN A 68 13.45 7.62 8.22
CA ASN A 68 14.17 6.59 8.95
C ASN A 68 15.09 5.79 8.02
N MET A 69 14.63 5.51 6.79
CA MET A 69 15.45 4.83 5.79
C MET A 69 16.67 5.66 5.40
N GLU A 70 16.51 6.96 5.15
CA GLU A 70 17.61 7.86 4.81
C GLU A 70 18.65 7.95 5.93
N LYS A 71 18.20 8.12 7.19
CA LYS A 71 19.11 8.10 8.36
C LYS A 71 19.85 6.78 8.50
N ALA A 72 19.16 5.65 8.28
CA ALA A 72 19.75 4.33 8.40
C ALA A 72 20.81 4.09 7.31
N ILE A 73 20.57 4.56 6.07
CA ILE A 73 21.54 4.49 4.98
C ILE A 73 22.80 5.28 5.35
N ASP A 74 22.65 6.53 5.80
CA ASP A 74 23.80 7.36 6.20
C ASP A 74 24.63 6.71 7.31
N MET A 75 23.98 6.05 8.28
CA MET A 75 24.67 5.33 9.35
C MET A 75 25.43 4.11 8.81
N ILE A 76 24.80 3.31 7.94
CA ILE A 76 25.42 2.13 7.34
C ILE A 76 26.65 2.51 6.50
N GLU A 77 26.57 3.62 5.76
CA GLU A 77 27.68 4.12 4.94
C GLU A 77 28.86 4.58 5.81
N ARG A 78 28.59 5.28 6.92
CA ARG A 78 29.64 5.68 7.89
C ARG A 78 30.29 4.47 8.55
N ASP A 79 29.49 3.52 9.02
CA ASP A 79 30.00 2.29 9.63
C ASP A 79 30.90 1.53 8.64
N LEU A 80 30.52 1.48 7.35
CA LEU A 80 31.33 0.87 6.29
C LEU A 80 32.69 1.57 6.12
N GLU A 81 32.71 2.91 6.06
CA GLU A 81 33.95 3.69 5.93
C GLU A 81 34.91 3.45 7.11
N GLU A 82 34.36 3.38 8.33
CA GLU A 82 35.12 3.08 9.55
C GLU A 82 35.72 1.66 9.49
N GLN A 83 34.92 0.65 9.10
CA GLN A 83 35.41 -0.74 8.99
C GLN A 83 36.51 -0.89 7.95
N ILE A 84 36.43 -0.18 6.81
CA ILE A 84 37.47 -0.22 5.77
C ILE A 84 38.77 0.43 6.25
N HIS A 85 38.71 1.52 7.02
CA HIS A 85 39.92 2.20 7.54
C HIS A 85 40.58 1.47 8.71
N LEU A 86 39.85 0.58 9.40
CA LEU A 86 40.39 -0.27 10.48
C LEU A 86 41.14 -1.51 9.96
N LEU A 87 41.00 -1.84 8.66
CA LEU A 87 41.72 -2.90 7.95
C LEU A 87 42.97 -2.37 7.26
#